data_AF-A0A372J3Y3-F1
#
_entry.id   AF-A0A372J3Y3-F1
#
_cell.length_a   1.000
_cell.length_b   1.000
_cell.length_c   1.000
_cell.angle_alpha   90.00
_cell.angle_beta   90.00
_cell.angle_gamma   90.00
#
_symmetry.space_group_name_H-M   'P 1'
#
loop_
_entity.id
_entity.type
_entity.pdbx_description
1 polymer ?
#
loop_
_entity_poly.entity_id
_entity_poly.type
_entity_poly.pdbx_seq_one_letter_code
_entity_poly.pdbx_strand_id
1 'polypeptide(L)'
;MLAASALFSATAAYGAVVGVREDVPGEPLGWRPPGKVSTHEIVGLGSGTMAPWPMPVAAVIAALASRPDSTVPAQVCLGIGSACLVGTVVEPVTWGRRSTSRATTLTTALHLLSGAALVLTARRAVLTSRRLP
;
A
#
# COMPACT_ATOMS: atom_id res chain seq x y z
N MET A 1 1.41 -14.49 -4.02
CA MET A 1 0.93 -13.10 -4.19
C MET A 1 -0.36 -12.84 -3.43
N LEU A 2 -1.35 -13.75 -3.46
CA LEU A 2 -2.64 -13.54 -2.78
C LEU A 2 -2.50 -13.22 -1.28
N ALA A 3 -1.72 -14.01 -0.52
CA ALA A 3 -1.47 -13.73 0.89
C ALA A 3 -0.82 -12.35 1.13
N ALA A 4 0.14 -11.95 0.28
CA ALA A 4 0.77 -10.64 0.36
C ALA A 4 -0.20 -9.51 0.00
N SER A 5 -1.10 -9.73 -0.96
CA SER A 5 -2.13 -8.77 -1.36
C SER A 5 -3.19 -8.63 -0.26
N ALA A 6 -3.59 -9.73 0.37
CA ALA A 6 -4.49 -9.72 1.52
C ALA A 6 -3.89 -8.99 2.72
N LEU A 7 -2.61 -9.24 3.02
CA LEU A 7 -1.87 -8.52 4.06
C LEU A 7 -1.80 -7.01 3.77
N PHE A 8 -1.50 -6.64 2.52
CA PHE A 8 -1.48 -5.24 2.09
C PHE A 8 -2.86 -4.58 2.25
N SER A 9 -3.93 -5.25 1.83
CA SER A 9 -5.31 -4.76 2.02
C SER A 9 -5.71 -4.62 3.48
N ALA A 10 -5.35 -5.59 4.33
CA ALA A 10 -5.61 -5.51 5.77
C ALA A 10 -4.83 -4.36 6.42
N THR A 11 -3.60 -4.14 5.97
CA THR A 11 -2.75 -3.02 6.42
C THR A 11 -3.33 -1.67 5.99
N ALA A 12 -3.82 -1.56 4.75
CA ALA A 12 -4.50 -0.35 4.29
C ALA A 12 -5.76 -0.07 5.10
N ALA A 13 -6.60 -1.08 5.36
CA ALA A 13 -7.80 -0.92 6.19
C ALA A 13 -7.46 -0.46 7.63
N TYR A 14 -6.43 -1.05 8.24
CA TYR A 14 -5.93 -0.60 9.54
C TYR A 14 -5.42 0.84 9.49
N GLY A 15 -4.66 1.18 8.44
CA GLY A 15 -4.18 2.52 8.15
C GLY A 15 -5.29 3.56 8.03
N ALA A 16 -6.42 3.22 7.38
CA ALA A 16 -7.60 4.07 7.28
C ALA A 16 -8.16 4.41 8.67
N VAL A 17 -8.30 3.38 9.51
CA VAL A 17 -8.83 3.54 10.87
C VAL A 17 -7.94 4.43 11.71
N VAL A 18 -6.61 4.23 11.63
CA VAL A 18 -5.64 5.08 12.34
C VAL A 18 -5.67 6.50 11.80
N GLY A 19 -5.67 6.68 10.48
CA GLY A 19 -5.68 7.99 9.82
C GLY A 19 -6.91 8.82 10.19
N VAL A 20 -8.09 8.20 10.23
CA VAL A 20 -9.33 8.87 10.68
C VAL A 20 -9.33 9.17 12.17
N ARG A 21 -8.83 8.24 13.01
CA ARG A 21 -8.83 8.42 14.48
C ARG A 21 -7.83 9.45 14.96
N GLU A 22 -6.65 9.48 14.36
CA GLU A 22 -5.55 10.37 14.74
C GLU A 22 -5.45 11.62 13.85
N ASP A 23 -6.39 11.77 12.89
CA ASP A 23 -6.43 12.85 11.88
C ASP A 23 -5.04 13.07 11.25
N VAL A 24 -4.47 12.01 10.68
CA VAL A 24 -3.12 12.03 10.08
C VAL A 24 -3.22 12.38 8.60
N PRO A 25 -3.03 13.66 8.20
CA PRO A 25 -3.08 14.05 6.79
C PRO A 25 -1.94 13.39 6.02
N GLY A 26 -2.20 13.04 4.77
CA GLY A 26 -1.14 12.74 3.81
C GLY A 26 -0.51 14.02 3.32
N GLU A 27 0.81 14.08 3.27
CA GLU A 27 1.59 15.20 2.75
C GLU A 27 2.75 14.71 1.87
N PRO A 28 2.47 13.90 0.81
CA PRO A 28 3.53 13.39 -0.05
C PRO A 28 4.28 14.56 -0.69
N LEU A 29 5.60 14.57 -0.54
CA LEU A 29 6.48 15.64 -1.04
C LEU A 29 6.10 17.04 -0.51
N GLY A 30 5.43 17.11 0.65
CA GLY A 30 4.99 18.36 1.27
C GLY A 30 3.68 18.94 0.73
N TRP A 31 3.01 18.26 -0.21
CA TRP A 31 1.70 18.69 -0.70
C TRP A 31 0.58 18.13 0.16
N ARG A 32 -0.13 19.00 0.87
CA ARG A 32 -1.29 18.64 1.69
C ARG A 32 -2.60 18.93 0.95
N PRO A 33 -3.38 17.91 0.54
CA PRO A 33 -4.70 18.15 0.00
C PRO A 33 -5.60 18.82 1.07
N PRO A 34 -6.38 19.84 0.70
CA PRO A 34 -7.36 20.43 1.62
C PRO A 34 -8.48 19.42 1.93
N GLY A 35 -9.03 19.48 3.14
CA GLY A 35 -10.13 18.62 3.57
C GLY A 35 -9.80 17.77 4.79
N LYS A 36 -10.79 16.98 5.23
CA LYS A 36 -10.66 16.05 6.35
C LYS A 36 -10.09 14.72 5.85
N VAL A 37 -9.28 14.06 6.69
CA VAL A 37 -8.73 12.73 6.38
C VAL A 37 -9.85 11.74 6.06
N SER A 38 -10.95 11.76 6.80
CA SER A 38 -12.11 10.90 6.50
C SER A 38 -12.68 11.11 5.10
N THR A 39 -12.69 12.34 4.59
CA THR A 39 -13.11 12.63 3.22
C THR A 39 -12.12 12.06 2.22
N HIS A 40 -10.81 12.26 2.45
CA HIS A 40 -9.75 11.73 1.58
C HIS A 40 -9.78 10.20 1.49
N GLU A 41 -10.04 9.51 2.61
CA GLU A 41 -10.19 8.06 2.63
C GLU A 41 -11.40 7.58 1.84
N ILE A 42 -12.56 8.26 1.99
CA ILE A 42 -13.79 7.91 1.26
C ILE A 42 -13.58 8.06 -0.25
N VAL A 43 -13.00 9.18 -0.68
CA VAL A 43 -12.80 9.43 -2.12
C VAL A 43 -11.59 8.69 -2.70
N GLY A 44 -10.86 7.95 -1.86
CA GLY A 44 -9.73 7.12 -2.29
C GLY A 44 -8.46 7.91 -2.60
N LEU A 45 -8.27 9.08 -2.00
CA LEU A 45 -7.00 9.81 -2.03
C LEU A 45 -5.97 9.22 -1.05
N GLY A 46 -6.42 8.49 -0.01
CA GLY A 46 -5.57 7.98 1.05
C GLY A 46 -5.24 9.04 2.11
N SER A 47 -4.26 8.73 2.96
CA SER A 47 -3.78 9.60 4.06
C SER A 47 -2.32 9.28 4.39
N GLY A 48 -1.77 9.93 5.41
CA GLY A 48 -0.39 9.66 5.83
C GLY A 48 -0.19 8.21 6.29
N THR A 49 -1.27 7.53 6.71
CA THR A 49 -1.23 6.14 7.22
C THR A 49 -1.86 5.13 6.26
N MET A 50 -2.39 5.56 5.11
CA MET A 50 -3.07 4.66 4.16
C MET A 50 -2.82 5.06 2.70
N ALA A 51 -2.45 4.07 1.90
CA ALA A 51 -2.47 4.19 0.45
C ALA A 51 -3.91 4.33 -0.10
N PRO A 52 -4.12 5.05 -1.22
CA PRO A 52 -5.39 5.12 -1.94
C PRO A 52 -6.13 3.78 -2.00
N TRP A 53 -7.37 3.68 -1.51
CA TRP A 53 -8.10 2.39 -1.44
C TRP A 53 -8.24 1.65 -2.79
N PRO A 54 -8.25 2.29 -3.97
CA PRO A 54 -8.24 1.55 -5.23
C PRO A 54 -6.99 0.66 -5.39
N MET A 55 -5.86 1.01 -4.77
CA MET A 55 -4.62 0.22 -4.84
C MET A 55 -4.73 -1.16 -4.17
N PRO A 56 -5.09 -1.31 -2.88
CA PRO A 56 -5.25 -2.63 -2.26
C PRO A 56 -6.34 -3.47 -2.94
N VAL A 57 -7.41 -2.84 -3.44
CA VAL A 57 -8.44 -3.54 -4.24
C VAL A 57 -7.84 -4.08 -5.54
N ALA A 58 -7.11 -3.26 -6.29
CA ALA A 58 -6.44 -3.68 -7.52
C ALA A 58 -5.40 -4.78 -7.26
N ALA A 59 -4.68 -4.74 -6.15
CA ALA A 59 -3.72 -5.79 -5.78
C ALA A 59 -4.40 -7.14 -5.55
N VAL A 60 -5.54 -7.16 -4.85
CA VAL A 60 -6.31 -8.38 -4.63
C VAL A 60 -6.90 -8.91 -5.94
N ILE A 61 -7.50 -8.05 -6.75
CA ILE A 61 -8.05 -8.43 -8.07
C ILE A 61 -6.95 -9.03 -8.95
N ALA A 62 -5.79 -8.38 -9.03
CA ALA A 62 -4.65 -8.89 -9.78
C ALA A 62 -4.18 -10.24 -9.23
N ALA A 63 -4.05 -10.38 -7.90
CA ALA A 63 -3.63 -11.65 -7.31
C ALA A 63 -4.62 -12.79 -7.58
N LEU A 64 -5.93 -12.52 -7.60
CA LEU A 64 -6.98 -13.49 -7.94
C LEU A 64 -6.99 -13.82 -9.44
N ALA A 65 -6.65 -12.86 -10.30
CA ALA A 65 -6.55 -13.05 -11.75
C ALA A 65 -5.24 -13.72 -12.21
N SER A 66 -4.33 -14.03 -11.28
CA SER A 66 -3.02 -14.62 -11.59
C SER A 66 -3.15 -15.98 -12.26
N ARG A 67 -2.48 -16.16 -13.41
CA ARG A 67 -2.41 -17.42 -14.15
C ARG A 67 -0.94 -17.78 -14.48
N PRO A 68 -0.59 -19.08 -14.65
CA PRO A 68 0.79 -19.50 -14.89
C PRO A 68 1.44 -18.85 -16.13
N ASP A 69 0.65 -18.64 -17.17
CA ASP A 69 1.01 -18.12 -18.49
C ASP A 69 0.99 -16.58 -18.60
N SER A 70 0.57 -15.87 -17.54
CA SER A 70 0.43 -14.41 -17.58
C SER A 70 1.28 -13.72 -16.53
N THR A 71 2.10 -12.78 -16.98
CA THR A 71 2.93 -11.93 -16.10
C THR A 71 2.22 -10.64 -15.70
N VAL A 72 1.12 -10.26 -16.37
CA VAL A 72 0.43 -8.98 -16.15
C VAL A 72 -0.03 -8.82 -14.70
N PRO A 73 -0.70 -9.79 -14.06
CA PRO A 73 -1.15 -9.60 -12.68
C PRO A 73 0.02 -9.48 -11.69
N ALA A 74 1.13 -10.19 -11.97
CA ALA A 74 2.36 -10.04 -11.21
C ALA A 74 3.01 -8.67 -11.40
N GLN A 75 3.01 -8.12 -12.61
CA GLN A 75 3.49 -6.76 -12.86
C GLN A 75 2.64 -5.70 -12.15
N VAL A 76 1.31 -5.86 -12.13
CA VAL A 76 0.40 -4.96 -11.40
C VAL A 76 0.73 -4.96 -9.90
N CYS A 77 0.81 -6.13 -9.27
CA CYS A 77 1.18 -6.23 -7.86
C CYS A 77 2.59 -5.69 -7.58
N LEU A 78 3.55 -5.90 -8.50
CA LEU A 78 4.90 -5.36 -8.37
C LEU A 78 4.89 -3.83 -8.39
N GLY A 79 4.13 -3.22 -9.31
CA GLY A 79 3.95 -1.78 -9.39
C GLY A 79 3.31 -1.21 -8.13
N ILE A 80 2.22 -1.82 -7.65
CA ILE A 80 1.51 -1.40 -6.43
C ILE A 80 2.43 -1.49 -5.21
N GLY A 81 3.13 -2.62 -5.03
CA GLY A 81 4.04 -2.80 -3.89
C GLY A 81 5.19 -1.79 -3.93
N SER A 82 5.76 -1.52 -5.11
CA SER A 82 6.84 -0.53 -5.28
C SER A 82 6.35 0.88 -4.98
N ALA A 83 5.18 1.25 -5.50
CA ALA A 83 4.55 2.55 -5.24
C ALA A 83 4.23 2.73 -3.75
N CYS A 84 3.74 1.69 -3.07
CA CYS A 84 3.52 1.72 -1.62
C CYS A 84 4.81 1.99 -0.85
N LEU A 85 5.92 1.31 -1.19
CA LEU A 85 7.20 1.53 -0.52
C LEU A 85 7.71 2.96 -0.73
N VAL A 86 7.70 3.44 -1.97
CA VAL A 86 8.12 4.81 -2.29
C VAL A 86 7.22 5.82 -1.58
N GLY A 87 5.90 5.65 -1.68
CA GLY A 87 4.90 6.50 -1.03
C GLY A 87 5.09 6.57 0.49
N THR A 88 5.36 5.44 1.13
CA THR A 88 5.64 5.39 2.57
C THR A 88 6.91 6.18 2.88
N VAL A 89 8.00 5.98 2.15
CA VAL A 89 9.29 6.66 2.43
C VAL A 89 9.22 8.18 2.24
N VAL A 90 8.44 8.67 1.28
CA VAL A 90 8.32 10.12 1.02
C VAL A 90 7.38 10.84 2.00
N GLU A 91 6.58 10.11 2.76
CA GLU A 91 5.63 10.69 3.71
C GLU A 91 6.37 11.18 4.97
N PRO A 92 6.15 12.43 5.42
CA PRO A 92 6.76 12.95 6.65
C PRO A 92 6.47 12.13 7.91
N VAL A 93 5.34 11.42 7.95
CA VAL A 93 4.94 10.59 9.08
C VAL A 93 5.90 9.42 9.33
N THR A 94 6.50 8.90 8.27
CA THR A 94 7.49 7.81 8.32
C THR A 94 8.73 8.19 9.12
N TRP A 95 9.03 9.49 9.16
CA TRP A 95 10.17 10.06 9.85
C TRP A 95 9.80 10.66 11.21
N GLY A 96 8.60 10.39 11.72
CA GLY A 96 8.10 10.88 13.00
C GLY A 96 7.84 12.39 13.04
N ARG A 97 7.74 13.06 11.88
CA ARG A 97 7.62 14.53 11.79
C ARG A 97 6.20 15.07 11.98
N ARG A 98 5.17 14.22 12.01
CA ARG A 98 3.76 14.63 12.08
C ARG A 98 2.97 13.94 13.19
N SER A 99 3.16 12.63 13.36
CA SER A 99 2.59 11.86 14.46
C SER A 99 3.67 10.94 15.02
N THR A 100 3.76 10.88 16.35
CA THR A 100 4.65 9.98 17.10
C THR A 100 3.87 8.87 17.80
N SER A 101 2.60 8.69 17.45
CA SER A 101 1.76 7.63 18.01
C SER A 101 2.30 6.26 17.64
N ARG A 102 2.21 5.31 18.58
CA ARG A 102 2.55 3.90 18.33
C ARG A 102 1.72 3.30 17.19
N ALA A 103 0.46 3.70 17.05
CA ALA A 103 -0.41 3.18 15.99
C ALA A 103 0.07 3.67 14.61
N THR A 104 0.42 4.95 14.49
CA THR A 104 1.02 5.51 13.28
C THR A 104 2.37 4.85 12.94
N THR A 105 3.26 4.65 13.91
CA THR A 105 4.53 3.92 13.69
C THR A 105 4.27 2.49 13.22
N LEU A 106 3.28 1.82 13.81
CA LEU A 106 2.88 0.48 13.40
C LEU A 106 2.32 0.46 11.96
N THR A 107 1.48 1.42 11.56
CA THR A 107 0.98 1.51 10.18
C THR A 107 2.11 1.65 9.17
N THR A 108 3.11 2.49 9.48
CA THR A 108 4.31 2.66 8.64
C THR A 108 5.06 1.34 8.49
N ALA A 109 5.35 0.66 9.61
CA ALA A 109 6.04 -0.62 9.59
C ALA A 109 5.27 -1.68 8.81
N LEU A 110 3.95 -1.75 8.98
CA LEU A 110 3.08 -2.68 8.26
C LEU A 110 3.04 -2.40 6.76
N HIS A 111 3.01 -1.13 6.33
CA HIS A 111 3.07 -0.77 4.90
C HIS A 111 4.41 -1.16 4.28
N LEU A 112 5.53 -0.93 4.98
CA LEU A 112 6.84 -1.39 4.53
C LEU A 112 6.90 -2.91 4.40
N LEU A 113 6.42 -3.64 5.41
CA LEU A 113 6.42 -5.11 5.40
C LEU A 113 5.51 -5.68 4.31
N SER A 114 4.28 -5.17 4.22
CA SER A 114 3.30 -5.66 3.24
C SER A 114 3.67 -5.27 1.80
N GLY A 115 4.17 -4.05 1.59
CA GLY A 115 4.71 -3.60 0.30
C GLY A 115 5.90 -4.43 -0.16
N ALA A 116 6.86 -4.71 0.75
CA ALA A 116 8.00 -5.58 0.45
C ALA A 116 7.55 -7.02 0.15
N ALA A 117 6.62 -7.58 0.93
CA ALA A 117 6.06 -8.90 0.67
C ALA A 117 5.38 -8.99 -0.70
N LEU A 118 4.65 -7.94 -1.09
CA LEU A 118 4.00 -7.86 -2.39
C LEU A 118 5.02 -7.82 -3.53
N VAL A 119 6.03 -6.95 -3.44
CA VAL A 119 7.15 -6.85 -4.41
C VAL A 119 7.88 -8.19 -4.56
N LEU A 120 8.26 -8.82 -3.44
CA LEU A 120 9.02 -10.08 -3.46
C LEU A 120 8.20 -11.22 -4.06
N THR A 121 6.93 -11.35 -3.68
CA THR A 121 6.08 -12.43 -4.20
C THR A 121 5.69 -12.21 -5.66
N ALA A 122 5.47 -10.96 -6.08
CA ALA A 122 5.22 -10.60 -7.47
C ALA A 122 6.45 -10.83 -8.35
N ARG A 123 7.64 -10.41 -7.89
CA ARG A 123 8.90 -10.65 -8.62
C ARG A 123 9.18 -12.14 -8.81
N ARG A 124 8.93 -12.96 -7.77
CA ARG A 124 9.03 -14.42 -7.88
C ARG A 124 8.07 -14.96 -8.95
N ALA A 125 6.82 -14.50 -8.98
CA ALA A 125 5.85 -14.93 -9.98
C ALA A 125 6.27 -14.56 -11.42
N VAL A 126 6.75 -13.33 -11.66
CA VAL A 126 7.28 -12.92 -12.98
C VAL A 126 8.42 -13.83 -13.42
N LEU A 127 9.36 -14.14 -12.53
CA LEU A 127 10.50 -15.00 -12.85
C LEU A 127 10.07 -16.45 -13.13
N THR A 128 9.07 -16.97 -12.43
CA THR A 128 8.53 -18.32 -12.67
C THR A 128 7.82 -18.41 -14.01
N SER A 129 6.95 -17.45 -14.34
CA SER A 129 6.22 -17.46 -15.63
C SER A 129 7.15 -17.33 -16.84
N ARG A 130 8.30 -16.64 -16.71
CA ARG A 130 9.32 -16.56 -17.78
C ARG A 130 10.11 -17.87 -18.00
N ARG A 131 10.02 -18.82 -17.07
CA ARG A 131 10.70 -20.13 -17.16
C ARG A 131 9.78 -21.21 -17.73
N LEU A 132 8.49 -20.95 -17.88
CA LEU A 132 7.58 -21.87 -18.55
C LEU A 132 7.74 -21.70 -20.07
N PRO A 133 8.00 -22.80 -20.81
CA PRO A 133 8.22 -22.78 -22.25
C PRO A 133 6.96 -22.42 -23.04
#